data_AF-A0A3N5RMI9-F1
#
_entry.id   AF-A0A3N5RMI9-F1
#
_cell.length_a   1.000
_cell.length_b   1.000
_cell.length_c   1.000
_cell.angle_alpha   90.00
_cell.angle_beta   90.00
_cell.angle_gamma   90.00
#
_symmetry.space_group_name_H-M   'P 1'
#
loop_
_entity.id
_entity.type
_entity.pdbx_description
1 polymer ?
#
loop_
_entity_poly.entity_id
_entity_poly.type
_entity_poly.pdbx_seq_one_letter_code
_entity_poly.pdbx_strand_id
1 'polypeptide(L)'
;MHQSFASQLTRLAKTDSRLVLLSGEPQSRDFESFRKQFPERYFDCGAADSRLVAQATGMALSGLRPVVYATIPAVTTGCLESIRNSICRWKARVVLVGADESAGSGTAADSHTCRHDLAVMRFLPHLAVACPADDAELHAVLRAALN
;
A
#
# COMPACT_ATOMS: atom_id res chain seq x y z
N MET A 1 -3.78 0.05 14.31
CA MET A 1 -3.32 -0.76 13.16
C MET A 1 -2.11 -0.18 12.41
N HIS A 2 -1.94 1.13 12.20
CA HIS A 2 -0.78 1.71 11.47
C HIS A 2 0.60 1.24 11.99
N GLN A 3 0.84 1.33 13.30
CA GLN A 3 2.09 0.84 13.91
C GLN A 3 2.25 -0.69 13.79
N SER A 4 1.15 -1.43 13.88
CA SER A 4 1.13 -2.88 13.69
C SER A 4 1.51 -3.27 12.26
N PHE A 5 1.00 -2.55 11.26
CA PHE A 5 1.39 -2.68 9.87
C PHE A 5 2.89 -2.42 9.69
N ALA A 6 3.40 -1.27 10.17
CA ALA A 6 4.79 -0.89 10.00
C ALA A 6 5.77 -1.86 10.68
N SER A 7 5.45 -2.31 11.91
CA SER A 7 6.26 -3.30 12.63
C SER A 7 6.28 -4.66 11.93
N GLN A 8 5.12 -5.13 11.46
CA GLN A 8 5.02 -6.40 10.75
C GLN A 8 5.71 -6.34 9.38
N LEU A 9 5.55 -5.25 8.64
CA LEU A 9 6.25 -5.03 7.37
C LEU A 9 7.77 -5.03 7.56
N THR A 10 8.25 -4.35 8.61
CA THR A 10 9.68 -4.36 8.99
C THR A 10 10.17 -5.77 9.31
N ARG A 11 9.35 -6.59 9.99
CA ARG A 11 9.68 -7.99 10.26
C ARG A 11 9.76 -8.81 8.97
N LEU A 12 8.80 -8.66 8.05
CA LEU A 12 8.79 -9.38 6.77
C LEU A 12 9.94 -8.95 5.86
N ALA A 13 10.34 -7.68 5.90
CA ALA A 13 11.49 -7.19 5.16
C ALA A 13 12.83 -7.78 5.64
N LYS A 14 12.92 -8.29 6.88
CA LYS A 14 14.09 -9.06 7.33
C LYS A 14 14.21 -10.40 6.64
N THR A 15 13.09 -10.99 6.23
CA THR A 15 13.04 -12.33 5.62
C THR A 15 13.00 -12.30 4.10
N ASP A 16 12.54 -11.20 3.49
CA ASP A 16 12.53 -11.03 2.03
C ASP A 16 13.31 -9.77 1.63
N SER A 17 14.45 -9.96 0.95
CA SER A 17 15.30 -8.88 0.46
C SER A 17 14.65 -8.06 -0.67
N ARG A 18 13.69 -8.64 -1.39
CA ARG A 18 13.01 -8.02 -2.54
C ARG A 18 11.90 -7.06 -2.13
N LEU A 19 11.49 -7.07 -0.85
CA LEU A 19 10.45 -6.19 -0.34
C LEU A 19 10.94 -4.75 -0.33
N VAL A 20 10.21 -3.88 -1.02
CA VAL A 20 10.45 -2.43 -1.04
C VAL A 20 9.18 -1.69 -0.64
N LEU A 21 9.33 -0.63 0.15
CA LEU A 21 8.23 0.22 0.62
C LEU A 21 8.29 1.55 -0.13
N LEU A 22 7.19 1.91 -0.79
CA LEU A 22 6.99 3.21 -1.42
C LEU A 22 5.93 3.97 -0.62
N SER A 23 6.33 5.07 0.01
CA SER A 23 5.43 5.95 0.76
C SER A 23 4.86 7.01 -0.15
N GLY A 24 3.54 7.01 -0.30
CA GLY A 24 2.73 8.05 -0.94
C GLY A 24 2.29 9.16 0.01
N GLU A 25 2.83 9.16 1.24
CA GLU A 25 2.60 10.14 2.29
C GLU A 25 3.98 10.66 2.74
N PRO A 26 4.23 11.98 2.70
CA PRO A 26 5.51 12.53 3.10
C PRO A 26 5.74 12.33 4.61
N GLN A 27 6.92 11.84 4.98
CA GLN A 27 7.38 11.75 6.38
C GLN A 27 6.46 10.98 7.34
N SER A 28 5.86 9.87 6.91
CA SER A 28 5.11 9.00 7.81
C SER A 28 6.03 8.47 8.93
N ARG A 29 5.78 8.95 10.17
CA ARG A 29 6.56 8.59 11.37
C ARG A 29 6.50 7.11 11.69
N ASP A 30 5.46 6.42 11.23
CA ASP A 30 5.25 4.98 11.49
C ASP A 30 6.36 4.11 10.87
N PHE A 31 7.01 4.57 9.79
CA PHE A 31 8.04 3.79 9.09
C PHE A 31 9.49 4.15 9.45
N GLU A 32 9.71 4.92 10.51
CA GLU A 32 11.08 5.31 10.92
C GLU A 32 11.97 4.08 11.18
N SER A 33 11.42 3.05 11.84
CA SER A 33 12.13 1.79 12.11
C SER A 33 12.50 1.04 10.83
N PHE A 34 11.61 1.02 9.83
CA PHE A 34 11.87 0.42 8.53
C PHE A 34 12.97 1.18 7.80
N ARG A 35 12.88 2.52 7.74
CA ARG A 35 13.84 3.39 7.06
C ARG A 35 15.24 3.28 7.67
N LYS A 36 15.35 3.19 9.00
CA LYS A 36 16.64 3.02 9.70
C LYS A 36 17.29 1.67 9.39
N GLN A 37 16.51 0.60 9.33
CA GLN A 37 17.02 -0.74 9.08
C GLN A 37 17.29 -1.00 7.59
N PHE A 38 16.49 -0.42 6.70
CA PHE A 38 16.49 -0.71 5.27
C PHE A 38 16.41 0.56 4.42
N PRO A 39 17.40 1.47 4.52
CA PRO A 39 17.35 2.77 3.85
C PRO A 39 17.25 2.66 2.32
N GLU A 40 17.87 1.65 1.71
CA GLU A 40 17.84 1.43 0.26
C GLU A 40 16.52 0.82 -0.26
N ARG A 41 15.62 0.43 0.66
CA ARG A 41 14.34 -0.23 0.34
C ARG A 41 13.14 0.61 0.74
N TYR A 42 13.38 1.84 1.21
CA TYR A 42 12.35 2.82 1.53
C TYR A 42 12.43 3.97 0.52
N PHE A 43 11.36 4.18 -0.22
CA PHE A 43 11.22 5.27 -1.19
C PHE A 43 10.16 6.25 -0.69
N ASP A 44 10.58 7.47 -0.37
CA ASP A 44 9.66 8.58 -0.14
C ASP A 44 9.29 9.18 -1.50
N CYS A 45 8.08 8.91 -1.96
CA CYS A 45 7.62 9.29 -3.29
C CYS A 45 6.78 10.58 -3.27
N GLY A 46 6.62 11.22 -2.11
CA GLY A 46 5.69 12.34 -1.94
C GLY A 46 4.23 11.88 -2.06
N ALA A 47 3.33 12.76 -2.49
CA ALA A 47 1.90 12.42 -2.61
C ALA A 47 1.66 11.30 -3.64
N ALA A 48 0.88 10.29 -3.25
CA ALA A 48 0.51 9.20 -4.15
C ALA A 48 -0.19 9.71 -5.41
N ASP A 49 0.35 9.34 -6.56
CA ASP A 49 -0.17 9.65 -7.88
C ASP A 49 -0.07 8.45 -8.84
N SER A 50 -0.50 8.65 -10.08
CA SER A 50 -0.42 7.63 -11.12
C SER A 50 1.03 7.17 -11.40
N ARG A 51 2.04 8.02 -11.17
CA ARG A 51 3.46 7.70 -11.37
C ARG A 51 3.96 6.75 -10.30
N LEU A 52 3.51 6.90 -9.06
CA LEU A 52 3.81 5.98 -7.96
C LEU A 52 3.36 4.55 -8.28
N VAL A 53 2.13 4.40 -8.80
CA VAL A 53 1.60 3.10 -9.21
C VAL A 53 2.40 2.51 -10.39
N ALA A 54 2.77 3.34 -11.37
CA ALA A 54 3.60 2.90 -12.48
C ALA A 54 5.02 2.48 -12.04
N GLN A 55 5.62 3.23 -11.11
CA GLN A 55 6.93 2.92 -10.52
C GLN A 55 6.88 1.59 -9.77
N ALA A 56 5.89 1.39 -8.91
CA ALA A 56 5.66 0.12 -8.23
C ALA A 56 5.47 -1.02 -9.24
N THR A 57 4.69 -0.80 -10.29
CA THR A 57 4.50 -1.82 -11.35
C THR A 57 5.85 -2.20 -12.00
N GLY A 58 6.69 -1.24 -12.36
CA GLY A 58 8.01 -1.50 -12.92
C GLY A 58 8.94 -2.26 -11.97
N MET A 59 8.94 -1.89 -10.69
CA MET A 59 9.68 -2.61 -9.64
C MET A 59 9.20 -4.07 -9.52
N ALA A 60 7.89 -4.30 -9.52
CA ALA A 60 7.32 -5.65 -9.47
C ALA A 60 7.72 -6.50 -10.68
N LEU A 61 7.67 -5.93 -11.88
CA LEU A 61 8.10 -6.60 -13.11
C LEU A 61 9.60 -6.88 -13.14
N SER A 62 10.39 -6.12 -12.37
CA SER A 62 11.84 -6.33 -12.21
C SER A 62 12.19 -7.35 -11.11
N GLY A 63 11.18 -8.02 -10.53
CA GLY A 63 11.36 -9.05 -9.51
C GLY A 63 11.35 -8.55 -8.07
N LEU A 64 11.14 -7.24 -7.84
CA LEU A 64 10.92 -6.70 -6.50
C LEU A 64 9.48 -6.96 -6.02
N ARG A 65 9.22 -6.69 -4.74
CA ARG A 65 7.91 -6.85 -4.10
C ARG A 65 7.49 -5.51 -3.48
N PRO A 66 7.01 -4.59 -4.31
CA PRO A 66 6.65 -3.25 -3.87
C PRO A 66 5.36 -3.25 -3.05
N VAL A 67 5.43 -2.57 -1.92
CA VAL A 67 4.29 -2.20 -1.07
C VAL A 67 4.13 -0.70 -1.16
N VAL A 68 3.00 -0.25 -1.72
CA VAL A 68 2.65 1.17 -1.81
C VAL A 68 1.76 1.51 -0.63
N TYR A 69 2.14 2.49 0.16
CA TYR A 69 1.38 2.95 1.31
C TYR A 69 0.95 4.41 1.13
N ALA A 70 -0.35 4.69 1.16
CA ALA A 70 -0.86 6.06 1.22
C ALA A 70 -2.30 6.10 1.77
N THR A 71 -2.89 7.30 1.80
CA THR A 71 -4.33 7.47 2.05
C THR A 71 -5.21 6.64 1.10
N ILE A 72 -6.31 6.09 1.62
CA ILE A 72 -7.27 5.27 0.84
C ILE A 72 -7.63 5.91 -0.51
N PRO A 73 -8.15 7.15 -0.59
CA PRO A 73 -8.52 7.74 -1.87
C PRO A 73 -7.33 7.87 -2.84
N ALA A 74 -6.11 8.09 -2.35
CA ALA A 74 -4.94 8.30 -3.19
C ALA A 74 -4.47 7.00 -3.87
N VAL A 75 -4.54 5.84 -3.19
CA VAL A 75 -4.18 4.53 -3.76
C VAL A 75 -5.35 3.72 -4.32
N THR A 76 -6.55 4.31 -4.36
CA THR A 76 -7.75 3.67 -4.94
C THR A 76 -8.31 4.51 -6.08
N THR A 77 -9.31 5.35 -5.81
CA THR A 77 -10.04 6.14 -6.81
C THR A 77 -9.14 7.15 -7.52
N GLY A 78 -8.21 7.80 -6.80
CA GLY A 78 -7.25 8.75 -7.36
C GLY A 78 -6.27 8.13 -8.37
N CYS A 79 -6.01 6.82 -8.27
CA CYS A 79 -5.10 6.11 -9.17
C CYS A 79 -5.79 5.03 -10.01
N LEU A 80 -7.12 5.03 -10.08
CA LEU A 80 -7.91 3.92 -10.62
C LEU A 80 -7.48 3.50 -12.04
N GLU A 81 -7.32 4.47 -12.94
CA GLU A 81 -6.90 4.20 -14.31
C GLU A 81 -5.48 3.63 -14.38
N SER A 82 -4.55 4.14 -13.55
CA SER A 82 -3.17 3.65 -13.47
C SER A 82 -3.14 2.22 -12.93
N ILE A 83 -3.91 1.92 -11.89
CA ILE A 83 -4.01 0.56 -11.33
C ILE A 83 -4.53 -0.42 -12.39
N ARG A 84 -5.54 -0.01 -13.17
CA ARG A 84 -6.08 -0.84 -14.27
C ARG A 84 -5.04 -1.06 -15.37
N ASN A 85 -4.39 0.00 -15.83
CA ASN A 85 -3.50 -0.04 -17.00
C ASN A 85 -2.09 -0.56 -16.69
N SER A 86 -1.68 -0.50 -15.43
CA SER A 86 -0.36 -0.95 -14.97
C SER A 86 -0.48 -2.27 -14.19
N ILE A 87 -1.10 -2.28 -13.02
CA ILE A 87 -1.11 -3.48 -12.16
C ILE A 87 -1.97 -4.59 -12.77
N CYS A 88 -3.22 -4.30 -13.10
CA CYS A 88 -4.18 -5.32 -13.53
C CYS A 88 -3.81 -5.89 -14.90
N ARG A 89 -3.44 -5.00 -15.84
CA ARG A 89 -3.03 -5.39 -17.21
C ARG A 89 -1.82 -6.32 -17.22
N TRP A 90 -0.79 -6.00 -16.43
CA TRP A 90 0.45 -6.77 -16.40
C TRP A 90 0.45 -7.88 -15.34
N LYS A 91 -0.65 -8.03 -14.59
CA LYS A 91 -0.74 -8.90 -13.41
C LYS A 91 0.45 -8.69 -12.47
N ALA A 92 0.88 -7.44 -12.35
CA ALA A 92 2.08 -7.08 -11.62
C ALA A 92 1.87 -7.30 -10.12
N ARG A 93 2.89 -7.84 -9.46
CA ARG A 93 2.83 -8.19 -8.05
C ARG A 93 3.07 -6.96 -7.18
N VAL A 94 2.05 -6.13 -7.01
CA VAL A 94 2.08 -4.91 -6.20
C VAL A 94 1.06 -5.04 -5.06
N VAL A 95 1.45 -4.66 -3.84
CA VAL A 95 0.53 -4.55 -2.70
C VAL A 95 0.19 -3.07 -2.49
N LEU A 96 -1.08 -2.72 -2.68
CA LEU A 96 -1.59 -1.38 -2.40
C LEU A 96 -2.18 -1.35 -0.99
N VAL A 97 -1.73 -0.43 -0.15
CA VAL A 97 -2.19 -0.27 1.23
C VAL A 97 -2.76 1.13 1.37
N GLY A 98 -4.08 1.20 1.42
CA GLY A 98 -4.82 2.40 1.77
C GLY A 98 -5.01 2.44 3.28
N ALA A 99 -4.60 3.53 3.92
CA ALA A 99 -4.82 3.74 5.34
C ALA A 99 -5.58 5.05 5.55
N ASP A 100 -6.51 5.08 6.50
CA ASP A 100 -7.33 6.24 6.78
C ASP A 100 -7.14 6.62 8.25
N GLU A 101 -6.68 7.84 8.50
CA GLU A 101 -6.52 8.35 9.86
C GLU A 101 -7.88 8.58 10.56
N SER A 102 -8.98 8.56 9.80
CA SER A 102 -10.28 9.00 10.26
C SER A 102 -11.30 7.93 10.58
N ALA A 103 -10.97 6.65 10.34
CA ALA A 103 -11.89 5.53 10.51
C ALA A 103 -12.47 5.40 11.94
N GLY A 104 -11.97 6.17 12.91
CA GLY A 104 -12.54 6.28 14.26
C GLY A 104 -12.93 7.68 14.74
N SER A 105 -12.62 8.79 14.04
CA SER A 105 -12.79 10.15 14.61
C SER A 105 -14.11 10.83 14.24
N GLY A 106 -14.91 10.27 13.33
CA GLY A 106 -16.20 10.82 12.90
C GLY A 106 -16.16 12.24 12.29
N THR A 107 -14.97 12.82 12.13
CA THR A 107 -14.76 14.25 11.84
C THR A 107 -13.78 14.51 10.70
N ALA A 108 -13.36 13.50 9.94
CA ALA A 108 -12.54 13.78 8.78
C ALA A 108 -13.35 14.39 7.65
N ALA A 109 -12.73 15.39 7.02
CA ALA A 109 -13.20 15.95 5.77
C ALA A 109 -13.41 14.83 4.74
N ASP A 110 -14.53 14.90 4.02
CA ASP A 110 -14.97 13.91 3.03
C ASP A 110 -13.91 13.54 1.98
N SER A 111 -12.89 14.39 1.78
CA SER A 111 -11.80 14.17 0.82
C SER A 111 -10.75 13.14 1.26
N HIS A 112 -10.64 12.83 2.55
CA HIS A 112 -9.68 11.84 3.07
C HIS A 112 -10.29 10.44 3.25
N THR A 113 -11.61 10.34 3.16
CA THR A 113 -12.34 9.07 3.23
C THR A 113 -12.83 8.68 1.84
N CYS A 114 -12.91 7.37 1.57
CA CYS A 114 -13.52 6.88 0.34
C CYS A 114 -14.48 5.74 0.68
N ARG A 115 -15.79 5.99 0.60
CA ARG A 115 -16.82 5.00 0.98
C ARG A 115 -17.12 3.95 -0.10
N HIS A 116 -16.52 4.10 -1.26
CA HIS A 116 -16.76 3.29 -2.46
C HIS A 116 -15.48 2.64 -2.99
N ASP A 117 -14.39 2.74 -2.23
CA ASP A 117 -13.08 2.15 -2.52
C ASP A 117 -13.19 0.62 -2.73
N LEU A 118 -13.85 -0.10 -1.84
CA LEU A 118 -14.02 -1.54 -1.94
C LEU A 118 -14.79 -1.92 -3.20
N ALA A 119 -15.85 -1.19 -3.55
CA ALA A 119 -16.64 -1.46 -4.74
C ALA A 119 -15.83 -1.21 -6.03
N VAL A 120 -15.11 -0.09 -6.08
CA VAL A 120 -14.27 0.30 -7.22
C VAL A 120 -13.11 -0.68 -7.41
N MET A 121 -12.42 -1.03 -6.33
CA MET A 121 -11.26 -1.94 -6.40
C MET A 121 -11.68 -3.38 -6.73
N ARG A 122 -12.84 -3.84 -6.26
CA ARG A 122 -13.39 -5.16 -6.60
C ARG A 122 -13.87 -5.27 -8.05
N PHE A 123 -14.18 -4.15 -8.70
CA PHE A 123 -14.56 -4.14 -10.11
C PHE A 123 -13.37 -4.42 -11.04
N LEU A 124 -12.14 -4.12 -10.59
CA LEU A 124 -10.95 -4.36 -11.39
C LEU A 124 -10.59 -5.85 -11.45
N PRO A 125 -10.21 -6.38 -12.62
CA PRO A 125 -9.82 -7.78 -12.76
C PRO A 125 -8.46 -8.04 -12.09
N HIS A 126 -8.27 -9.28 -11.63
CA HIS A 126 -7.00 -9.77 -11.08
C HIS A 126 -6.50 -9.08 -9.80
N LEU A 127 -7.34 -8.30 -9.13
CA LEU A 127 -7.05 -7.78 -7.79
C LEU A 127 -7.69 -8.66 -6.72
N ALA A 128 -6.91 -8.94 -5.68
CA ALA A 128 -7.44 -9.38 -4.39
C ALA A 128 -7.64 -8.15 -3.50
N VAL A 129 -8.81 -8.05 -2.86
CA VAL A 129 -9.17 -6.92 -2.00
C VAL A 129 -9.47 -7.48 -0.61
N ALA A 130 -8.86 -6.90 0.42
CA ALA A 130 -9.03 -7.29 1.82
C ALA A 130 -9.13 -6.04 2.70
N CYS A 131 -9.97 -6.09 3.73
CA CYS A 131 -10.12 -5.05 4.74
C CYS A 131 -10.01 -5.72 6.12
N PRO A 132 -8.80 -5.79 6.72
CA PRO A 132 -8.61 -6.46 8.00
C PRO A 132 -9.29 -5.67 9.13
N ALA A 133 -9.97 -6.38 10.03
CA ALA A 133 -10.66 -5.79 11.17
C ALA A 133 -9.75 -5.58 12.40
N ASP A 134 -8.70 -6.38 12.52
CA ASP A 134 -7.76 -6.32 13.64
C ASP A 134 -6.30 -6.55 13.20
N ASP A 135 -5.38 -6.41 14.16
CA ASP A 135 -3.94 -6.58 13.92
C ASP A 135 -3.58 -8.03 13.52
N ALA A 136 -4.31 -9.04 13.97
CA ALA A 136 -4.04 -10.44 13.65
C ALA A 136 -4.42 -10.75 12.19
N GLU A 137 -5.59 -10.29 11.75
CA GLU A 137 -6.04 -10.34 10.36
C GLU A 137 -5.10 -9.56 9.45
N LEU A 138 -4.71 -8.35 9.85
CA LEU A 138 -3.74 -7.53 9.12
C LEU A 138 -2.44 -8.30 8.86
N HIS A 139 -1.90 -8.97 9.88
CA HIS A 139 -0.68 -9.75 9.74
C HIS A 139 -0.87 -10.97 8.84
N ALA A 140 -2.04 -11.61 8.87
CA ALA A 140 -2.36 -12.74 8.01
C ALA A 140 -2.49 -12.30 6.54
N VAL A 141 -3.27 -11.25 6.29
CA VAL A 141 -3.48 -10.67 4.95
C VAL A 141 -2.16 -10.19 4.35
N LEU A 142 -1.35 -9.46 5.12
CA LEU A 142 -0.06 -8.95 4.63
C LEU A 142 0.89 -10.09 4.25
N ARG A 143 0.92 -11.17 5.04
CA ARG A 143 1.69 -12.38 4.70
C ARG A 143 1.17 -13.06 3.45
N ALA A 144 -0.14 -13.20 3.30
CA ALA A 144 -0.74 -13.81 2.12
C ALA A 144 -0.45 -12.99 0.85
N ALA A 145 -0.56 -11.66 0.91
CA ALA A 145 -0.24 -10.77 -0.21
C ALA A 145 1.25 -10.86 -0.61
N LEU A 146 2.13 -11.05 0.39
CA LEU A 146 3.58 -11.19 0.25
C LEU A 146 4.05 -12.65 0.26
N ASN A 147 3.25 -13.63 -0.17
CA ASN A 147 3.68 -15.02 -0.43
C ASN A 147 3.61 -15.36 -1.90
#